data_AF-A0A0D6L263-F1
#
_entry.id   AF-A0A0D6L263-F1
#
_cell.length_a   1.000
_cell.length_b   1.000
_cell.length_c   1.000
_cell.angle_alpha   90.00
_cell.angle_beta   90.00
_cell.angle_gamma   90.00
#
_symmetry.space_group_name_H-M   'P 1'
#
loop_
_entity.id
_entity.type
_entity.pdbx_description
1 polymer ?
#
loop_
_entity_poly.entity_id
_entity_poly.type
_entity_poly.pdbx_seq_one_letter_code
_entity_poly.pdbx_strand_id
1 'polypeptide(L)'
;MDWSHLWLYVSPPILGGIIGYFTNDIAIKMLFRPYRAIYIGKQRLPFTPGLIPRNQERLALKISNTIMGSLLTPEELQNLARRLLQTERVEGAILWLLKLALDQINSEDKNQKSAKIVGGILRDLLGESLPRLLKVLARREDFLEVQINQIFDQILLEFQLSEEQSTRLADWLLQVVVPPDVLRQTIVDFLTDRTIQTIDETFREKTSGTYWVVANLFGLRNTLTRLRAFCLDEKEATNDRLKELIQELQIRDRIRKLLQNLSLQNLPIGTVRQLRKTTRESVRHYLQTSGSDLLQGLTDSVDWENIASLLLNRLSTSPVVSSSLEVVSQELALILERYLEKDLEAIVAQVIPILSIDQVIVDRVKSTSPADLEAAIEGIVKSELQAIVTLGGVLGVIVGLGQTVFLLLNQQ
;
A
#
# COMPACT_ATOMS: atom_id res chain seq x y z
N MET A 1 -43.54 -67.46 75.56
CA MET A 1 -42.44 -66.61 75.06
C MET A 1 -42.91 -65.18 75.16
N ASP A 2 -42.39 -64.43 76.11
CA ASP A 2 -42.72 -63.02 76.27
C ASP A 2 -42.10 -62.22 75.13
N TRP A 3 -42.93 -61.78 74.20
CA TRP A 3 -42.54 -60.90 73.09
C TRP A 3 -42.01 -59.54 73.55
N SER A 4 -42.21 -59.20 74.83
CA SER A 4 -41.69 -57.99 75.48
C SER A 4 -40.17 -58.01 75.68
N HIS A 5 -39.52 -59.18 75.78
CA HIS A 5 -38.07 -59.27 76.00
C HIS A 5 -37.24 -59.34 74.71
N LEU A 6 -37.84 -59.68 73.56
CA LEU A 6 -37.18 -59.70 72.25
C LEU A 6 -36.70 -58.30 71.81
N TRP A 7 -37.46 -57.26 72.18
CA TRP A 7 -37.10 -55.87 71.87
C TRP A 7 -35.79 -55.45 72.54
N LEU A 8 -35.49 -55.97 73.74
CA LEU A 8 -34.28 -55.65 74.50
C LEU A 8 -32.99 -56.12 73.80
N TYR A 9 -33.07 -57.21 73.03
CA TYR A 9 -31.92 -57.78 72.33
C TYR A 9 -31.79 -57.31 70.88
N VAL A 10 -32.89 -56.87 70.26
CA VAL A 10 -32.90 -56.41 68.86
C VAL A 10 -32.74 -54.89 68.78
N SER A 11 -33.11 -54.13 69.82
CA SER A 11 -32.98 -52.67 69.81
C SER A 11 -31.53 -52.17 69.71
N PRO A 12 -30.52 -52.75 70.41
CA PRO A 12 -29.16 -52.19 70.38
C PRO A 12 -28.48 -52.25 69.00
N PRO A 13 -28.52 -53.36 68.23
CA PRO A 13 -27.97 -53.41 66.87
C PRO A 13 -28.68 -52.47 65.89
N ILE A 14 -30.01 -52.39 65.96
CA ILE A 14 -30.79 -51.52 65.07
C ILE A 14 -30.53 -50.05 65.38
N LEU A 15 -30.62 -49.65 66.65
CA LEU A 15 -30.31 -48.28 67.07
C LEU A 15 -28.85 -47.93 66.78
N GLY A 16 -27.91 -48.85 67.05
CA GLY A 16 -26.50 -48.69 66.73
C GLY A 16 -26.27 -48.47 65.24
N GLY A 17 -26.91 -49.27 64.38
CA GLY A 17 -26.83 -49.12 62.93
C GLY A 17 -27.45 -47.83 62.40
N ILE A 18 -28.62 -47.44 62.92
CA ILE A 18 -29.29 -46.18 62.55
C ILE A 18 -28.44 -44.98 62.98
N ILE A 19 -27.96 -44.97 64.23
CA ILE A 19 -27.10 -43.89 64.74
C ILE A 19 -25.80 -43.83 63.95
N GLY A 20 -25.17 -44.97 63.66
CA GLY A 20 -23.93 -45.05 62.88
C GLY A 20 -24.11 -44.52 61.44
N TYR A 21 -25.19 -44.90 60.77
CA TYR A 21 -25.53 -44.42 59.43
C TYR A 21 -25.81 -42.92 59.42
N PHE A 22 -26.73 -42.43 60.27
CA PHE A 22 -27.11 -41.02 60.32
C PHE A 22 -25.95 -40.11 60.76
N THR A 23 -25.16 -40.53 61.74
CA THR A 23 -24.04 -39.72 62.25
C THR A 23 -22.97 -39.55 61.17
N ASN A 24 -22.65 -40.60 60.42
CA ASN A 24 -21.70 -40.49 59.31
C ASN A 24 -22.26 -39.69 58.12
N ASP A 25 -23.55 -39.84 57.78
CA ASP A 25 -24.19 -39.02 56.73
C ASP A 25 -24.13 -37.52 57.07
N ILE A 26 -24.45 -37.16 58.32
CA ILE A 26 -24.35 -35.78 58.80
C ILE A 26 -22.90 -35.30 58.78
N ALA A 27 -21.94 -36.12 59.25
CA ALA A 27 -20.53 -35.75 59.27
C ALA A 27 -19.99 -35.43 57.87
N ILE A 28 -20.39 -36.21 56.86
CA ILE A 28 -20.02 -35.96 55.46
C ILE A 28 -20.67 -34.67 54.95
N LYS A 29 -21.97 -34.46 55.21
CA LYS A 29 -22.64 -33.19 54.86
C LYS A 29 -22.00 -31.99 55.52
N MET A 30 -21.46 -32.14 56.74
CA MET A 30 -20.75 -31.09 57.47
C MET A 30 -19.37 -30.72 56.87
N LEU A 31 -18.80 -31.56 56.00
CA LEU A 31 -17.58 -31.20 55.26
C LEU A 31 -17.85 -30.09 54.23
N PHE A 32 -19.04 -30.11 53.61
CA PHE A 32 -19.43 -29.20 52.53
C PHE A 32 -20.32 -28.05 53.03
N ARG A 33 -21.25 -28.32 53.95
CA ARG A 33 -22.22 -27.35 54.48
C ARG A 33 -22.00 -27.14 56.00
N PRO A 34 -22.36 -25.98 56.57
CA PRO A 34 -22.91 -24.78 55.93
C PRO A 34 -21.84 -23.96 55.19
N TYR A 35 -22.22 -23.29 54.11
CA TYR A 35 -21.30 -22.52 53.26
C TYR A 35 -20.76 -21.24 53.91
N ARG A 36 -21.41 -20.75 54.96
CA ARG A 36 -21.03 -19.54 55.70
C ARG A 36 -20.94 -19.85 57.19
N ALA A 37 -20.13 -19.06 57.91
CA ALA A 37 -20.04 -19.15 59.36
C ALA A 37 -21.40 -18.77 59.97
N ILE A 38 -21.91 -19.62 60.87
CA ILE A 38 -23.14 -19.36 61.60
C ILE A 38 -22.77 -18.84 62.98
N TYR A 39 -23.39 -17.74 63.39
CA TYR A 39 -23.18 -17.11 64.69
C TYR A 39 -24.42 -17.28 65.56
N ILE A 40 -24.21 -17.68 66.81
CA ILE A 40 -25.27 -17.72 67.84
C ILE A 40 -24.86 -16.71 68.91
N GLY A 41 -25.54 -15.56 68.93
CA GLY A 41 -25.15 -14.42 69.76
C GLY A 41 -23.78 -13.87 69.34
N LYS A 42 -22.82 -13.82 70.28
CA LYS A 42 -21.43 -13.39 70.03
C LYS A 42 -20.47 -14.53 69.69
N GLN A 43 -20.91 -15.79 69.78
CA GLN A 43 -20.03 -16.95 69.62
C GLN A 43 -20.31 -17.67 68.30
N ARG A 44 -19.24 -17.99 67.57
CA ARG A 44 -19.31 -18.73 66.30
C ARG A 44 -19.56 -20.22 66.58
N LEU A 45 -20.50 -20.82 65.85
CA LEU A 45 -20.78 -22.25 65.98
C LEU A 45 -19.54 -23.05 65.53
N PRO A 46 -19.05 -24.03 66.34
CA PRO A 46 -17.96 -24.89 65.94
C PRO A 46 -18.33 -25.64 64.66
N PHE A 47 -17.33 -25.90 63.80
CA PHE A 47 -17.52 -26.56 62.50
C PHE A 47 -18.39 -25.79 61.48
N THR A 48 -18.50 -24.46 61.60
CA THR A 48 -19.10 -23.59 60.56
C THR A 48 -18.10 -22.51 60.10
N PRO A 49 -17.91 -22.27 58.79
CA PRO A 49 -18.44 -23.03 57.67
C PRO A 49 -17.81 -24.43 57.59
N GLY A 50 -18.36 -25.28 56.73
CA GLY A 50 -17.85 -26.63 56.49
C GLY A 50 -16.34 -26.64 56.15
N LEU A 51 -15.71 -27.80 56.32
CA LEU A 51 -14.26 -27.95 56.20
C LEU A 51 -13.69 -27.50 54.84
N ILE A 52 -14.42 -27.79 53.75
CA ILE A 52 -13.99 -27.49 52.38
C ILE A 52 -14.12 -25.99 52.07
N PRO A 53 -15.30 -25.33 52.27
CA PRO A 53 -15.42 -23.88 52.11
C PRO A 53 -14.41 -23.10 52.96
N ARG A 54 -14.13 -23.58 54.19
CA ARG A 54 -13.15 -22.95 55.10
C ARG A 54 -11.71 -22.98 54.57
N ASN A 55 -11.33 -24.03 53.82
CA ASN A 55 -9.97 -24.23 53.33
C ASN A 55 -9.83 -23.98 51.82
N GLN A 56 -10.81 -23.33 51.18
CA GLN A 56 -10.85 -23.09 49.74
C GLN A 56 -9.59 -22.40 49.21
N GLU A 57 -9.05 -21.42 49.95
CA GLU A 57 -7.79 -20.76 49.60
C GLU A 57 -6.59 -21.71 49.62
N ARG A 58 -6.48 -22.56 50.64
CA ARG A 58 -5.40 -23.54 50.74
C ARG A 58 -5.50 -24.61 49.65
N LEU A 59 -6.74 -24.99 49.31
CA LEU A 59 -7.01 -25.92 48.21
C LEU A 59 -6.61 -25.27 46.87
N ALA A 60 -6.99 -24.01 46.65
CA ALA A 60 -6.64 -23.23 45.48
C ALA A 60 -5.12 -23.14 45.27
N LEU A 61 -4.37 -22.79 46.33
CA LEU A 61 -2.90 -22.73 46.31
C LEU A 61 -2.27 -24.09 45.99
N LYS A 62 -2.77 -25.18 46.60
CA LYS A 62 -2.25 -26.52 46.32
C LYS A 62 -2.52 -26.95 44.88
N ILE A 63 -3.75 -26.76 44.39
CA ILE A 63 -4.12 -27.07 43.00
C ILE A 63 -3.24 -26.26 42.04
N SER A 64 -3.11 -24.96 42.28
CA SER A 64 -2.27 -24.07 41.48
C SER A 64 -0.81 -24.54 41.43
N ASN A 65 -0.19 -24.78 42.59
CA ASN A 65 1.19 -25.26 42.65
C ASN A 65 1.38 -26.61 41.95
N THR A 66 0.41 -27.53 42.08
CA THR A 66 0.48 -28.83 41.41
C THR A 66 0.36 -28.68 39.90
N ILE A 67 -0.55 -27.85 39.39
CA ILE A 67 -0.73 -27.60 37.94
C ILE A 67 0.49 -26.86 37.37
N MET A 68 1.02 -25.86 38.09
CA MET A 68 2.23 -25.14 37.68
C MET A 68 3.44 -26.07 37.59
N GLY A 69 3.57 -27.00 38.52
CA GLY A 69 4.68 -27.96 38.55
C GLY A 69 4.56 -29.12 37.57
N SER A 70 3.37 -29.42 37.03
CA SER A 70 3.15 -30.59 36.18
C SER A 70 2.69 -30.31 34.75
N LEU A 71 1.92 -29.24 34.52
CA LEU A 71 1.33 -28.92 33.21
C LEU A 71 1.88 -27.65 32.58
N LEU A 72 2.40 -26.72 33.38
CA LEU A 72 2.90 -25.42 32.92
C LEU A 72 4.40 -25.28 33.19
N THR A 73 5.14 -26.38 33.03
CA THR A 73 6.60 -26.34 33.07
C THR A 73 7.14 -25.55 31.87
N PRO A 74 8.33 -24.94 31.99
CA PRO A 74 8.97 -24.25 30.85
C PRO A 74 9.06 -25.13 29.60
N GLU A 75 9.35 -26.42 29.78
CA GLU A 75 9.47 -27.43 28.72
C GLU A 75 8.14 -27.67 28.00
N GLU A 76 7.04 -27.86 28.74
CA GLU A 76 5.71 -28.07 28.15
C GLU A 76 5.22 -26.82 27.42
N LEU A 77 5.48 -25.63 27.98
CA LEU A 77 5.15 -24.37 27.33
C LEU A 77 5.99 -24.13 26.07
N GLN A 78 7.27 -24.51 26.07
CA GLN A 78 8.12 -24.46 24.90
C GLN A 78 7.63 -25.42 23.81
N ASN A 79 7.24 -26.65 24.17
CA ASN A 79 6.66 -27.62 23.24
C ASN A 79 5.33 -27.11 22.64
N LEU A 80 4.48 -26.54 23.48
CA LEU A 80 3.21 -25.94 23.05
C LEU A 80 3.47 -24.77 22.10
N ALA A 81 4.42 -23.89 22.42
CA ALA A 81 4.80 -22.79 21.57
C ALA A 81 5.38 -23.28 20.22
N ARG A 82 6.26 -24.29 20.20
CA ARG A 82 6.74 -24.92 18.94
C ARG A 82 5.59 -25.41 18.06
N ARG A 83 4.57 -26.05 18.66
CA ARG A 83 3.38 -26.51 17.92
C ARG A 83 2.52 -25.36 17.40
N LEU A 84 2.42 -24.25 18.12
CA LEU A 84 1.69 -23.07 17.67
C LEU A 84 2.45 -22.29 16.59
N LEU A 85 3.78 -22.32 16.65
CA LEU A 85 4.70 -21.62 15.75
C LEU A 85 5.12 -22.44 14.52
N GLN A 86 4.39 -23.51 14.20
CA GLN A 86 4.58 -24.24 12.95
C GLN A 86 4.44 -23.31 11.75
N THR A 87 5.33 -23.47 10.78
CA THR A 87 5.51 -22.57 9.65
C THR A 87 4.21 -22.32 8.90
N GLU A 88 3.40 -23.35 8.65
CA GLU A 88 2.13 -23.22 7.91
C GLU A 88 1.10 -22.37 8.67
N ARG A 89 1.06 -22.50 10.00
CA ARG A 89 0.13 -21.71 10.85
C ARG A 89 0.56 -20.26 10.92
N VAL A 90 1.87 -20.04 11.08
CA VAL A 90 2.47 -18.72 11.12
C VAL A 90 2.31 -18.01 9.78
N GLU A 91 2.57 -18.71 8.67
CA GLU A 91 2.33 -18.23 7.31
C GLU A 91 0.88 -17.78 7.13
N GLY A 92 -0.09 -18.63 7.48
CA GLY A 92 -1.52 -18.28 7.39
C GLY A 92 -1.90 -17.07 8.23
N ALA A 93 -1.34 -16.95 9.44
CA ALA A 93 -1.57 -15.80 10.32
C ALA A 93 -0.95 -14.51 9.75
N ILE A 94 0.27 -14.57 9.22
CA ILE A 94 0.94 -13.44 8.57
C ILE A 94 0.18 -13.03 7.32
N LEU A 95 -0.21 -13.97 6.47
CA LEU A 95 -0.99 -13.71 5.28
C LEU A 95 -2.29 -13.00 5.61
N TRP A 96 -3.00 -13.47 6.65
CA TRP A 96 -4.21 -12.83 7.14
C TRP A 96 -3.94 -11.38 7.63
N LEU A 97 -2.87 -11.16 8.40
CA LEU A 97 -2.48 -9.82 8.86
C LEU A 97 -2.11 -8.89 7.70
N LEU A 98 -1.37 -9.39 6.69
CA LEU A 98 -0.99 -8.63 5.51
C LEU A 98 -2.22 -8.24 4.67
N LYS A 99 -3.16 -9.16 4.47
CA LYS A 99 -4.45 -8.87 3.79
C LYS A 99 -5.25 -7.83 4.55
N LEU A 100 -5.38 -7.98 5.87
CA LEU A 100 -6.05 -7.00 6.71
C LEU A 100 -5.39 -5.62 6.65
N ALA A 101 -4.05 -5.57 6.62
CA ALA A 101 -3.31 -4.32 6.49
C ALA A 101 -3.56 -3.64 5.14
N LEU A 102 -3.59 -4.41 4.04
CA LEU A 102 -3.94 -3.88 2.72
C LEU A 102 -5.37 -3.37 2.65
N ASP A 103 -6.34 -4.11 3.20
CA ASP A 103 -7.73 -3.67 3.26
C ASP A 103 -7.88 -2.38 4.07
N GLN A 104 -7.08 -2.23 5.11
CA GLN A 104 -7.10 -1.03 5.93
C GLN A 104 -6.52 0.20 5.20
N ILE A 105 -5.58 0.02 4.26
CA ILE A 105 -5.10 1.11 3.40
C ILE A 105 -6.23 1.61 2.47
N ASN A 106 -7.17 0.73 2.09
CA ASN A 106 -8.33 1.09 1.28
C ASN A 106 -9.44 1.82 2.07
N SER A 107 -9.32 1.95 3.39
CA SER A 107 -10.28 2.74 4.17
C SER A 107 -10.11 4.24 3.91
N GLU A 108 -11.21 4.94 3.58
CA GLU A 108 -11.23 6.34 3.10
C GLU A 108 -10.35 7.31 3.90
N ASP A 109 -10.34 7.19 5.23
CA ASP A 109 -9.67 8.13 6.13
C ASP A 109 -8.15 7.89 6.26
N LYS A 110 -7.70 6.63 6.14
CA LYS A 110 -6.27 6.28 6.16
C LYS A 110 -5.62 6.42 4.79
N ASN A 111 -6.41 6.25 3.73
CA ASN A 111 -5.95 6.44 2.36
C ASN A 111 -5.42 7.87 2.14
N GLN A 112 -6.03 8.89 2.76
CA GLN A 112 -5.55 10.27 2.66
C GLN A 112 -4.13 10.47 3.23
N LYS A 113 -3.83 9.93 4.42
CA LYS A 113 -2.49 10.07 5.03
C LYS A 113 -1.43 9.35 4.19
N SER A 114 -1.73 8.13 3.74
CA SER A 114 -0.85 7.36 2.86
C SER A 114 -0.66 8.06 1.52
N ALA A 115 -1.74 8.59 0.93
CA ALA A 115 -1.71 9.34 -0.33
C ALA A 115 -0.87 10.61 -0.21
N LYS A 116 -0.95 11.32 0.92
CA LYS A 116 -0.11 12.50 1.16
C LYS A 116 1.38 12.15 1.23
N ILE A 117 1.75 11.06 1.91
CA ILE A 117 3.14 10.61 2.01
C ILE A 117 3.64 10.16 0.63
N VAL A 118 2.89 9.28 -0.04
CA VAL A 118 3.26 8.78 -1.37
C VAL A 118 3.29 9.90 -2.40
N GLY A 119 2.35 10.84 -2.33
CA GLY A 119 2.31 12.03 -3.18
C GLY A 119 3.55 12.91 -2.98
N GLY A 120 3.97 13.12 -1.72
CA GLY A 120 5.24 13.78 -1.42
C GLY A 120 6.44 13.06 -2.03
N ILE A 121 6.52 11.73 -1.87
CA ILE A 121 7.59 10.92 -2.47
C ILE A 121 7.58 11.03 -4.00
N LEU A 122 6.41 10.97 -4.65
CA LEU A 122 6.29 11.10 -6.09
C LEU A 122 6.71 12.49 -6.58
N ARG A 123 6.31 13.54 -5.85
CA ARG A 123 6.71 14.92 -6.11
C ARG A 123 8.23 15.06 -6.06
N ASP A 124 8.88 14.54 -5.03
CA ASP A 124 10.34 14.63 -4.87
C ASP A 124 11.07 13.78 -5.91
N LEU A 125 10.55 12.59 -6.23
CA LEU A 125 11.12 11.73 -7.26
C LEU A 125 11.06 12.40 -8.64
N LEU A 126 9.94 13.02 -9.02
CA LEU A 126 9.78 13.64 -10.33
C LEU A 126 10.33 15.06 -10.41
N GLY A 127 10.32 15.79 -9.30
CA GLY A 127 10.82 17.16 -9.21
C GLY A 127 12.34 17.24 -8.98
N GLU A 128 12.95 16.27 -8.31
CA GLU A 128 14.39 16.31 -7.99
C GLU A 128 15.19 15.17 -8.62
N SER A 129 14.71 13.93 -8.48
CA SER A 129 15.49 12.75 -8.88
C SER A 129 15.48 12.54 -10.40
N LEU A 130 14.31 12.62 -11.02
CA LEU A 130 14.14 12.43 -12.46
C LEU A 130 14.92 13.47 -13.30
N PRO A 131 14.92 14.78 -12.99
CA PRO A 131 15.72 15.76 -13.73
C PRO A 131 17.22 15.44 -13.71
N ARG A 132 17.76 14.99 -12.56
CA ARG A 132 19.16 14.61 -12.43
C ARG A 132 19.49 13.41 -13.31
N LEU A 133 18.63 12.39 -13.29
CA LEU A 133 18.78 11.21 -14.14
C LEU A 133 18.67 11.56 -15.63
N LEU A 134 17.68 12.37 -16.02
CA LEU A 134 17.53 12.84 -17.40
C LEU A 134 18.75 13.62 -17.85
N LYS A 135 19.33 14.48 -17.01
CA LYS A 135 20.56 15.21 -17.35
C LYS A 135 21.74 14.29 -17.62
N VAL A 136 21.86 13.18 -16.88
CA VAL A 136 22.90 12.17 -17.12
C VAL A 136 22.61 11.35 -18.37
N LEU A 137 21.36 10.92 -18.56
CA LEU A 137 20.95 10.13 -19.73
C LEU A 137 21.06 10.94 -21.02
N ALA A 138 20.68 12.22 -21.00
CA ALA A 138 20.79 13.13 -22.12
C ALA A 138 22.24 13.45 -22.53
N ARG A 139 23.26 13.05 -21.75
CA ARG A 139 24.66 13.11 -22.20
C ARG A 139 25.00 12.02 -23.19
N ARG A 140 24.25 10.91 -23.21
CA ARG A 140 24.48 9.82 -24.16
C ARG A 140 24.03 10.25 -25.56
N GLU A 141 24.78 9.84 -26.59
CA GLU A 141 24.50 10.24 -27.98
C GLU A 141 23.27 9.55 -28.57
N ASP A 142 22.97 8.34 -28.10
CA ASP A 142 21.86 7.48 -28.49
C ASP A 142 20.56 7.78 -27.73
N PHE A 143 20.60 8.68 -26.74
CA PHE A 143 19.44 8.98 -25.90
C PHE A 143 18.28 9.57 -26.72
N LEU A 144 17.13 8.91 -26.64
CA LEU A 144 15.90 9.23 -27.39
C LEU A 144 16.07 9.27 -28.92
N GLU A 145 17.14 8.72 -29.48
CA GLU A 145 17.38 8.78 -30.92
C GLU A 145 16.22 8.18 -31.72
N VAL A 146 15.78 6.98 -31.34
CA VAL A 146 14.70 6.28 -32.04
C VAL A 146 13.37 7.03 -31.91
N GLN A 147 13.04 7.49 -30.70
CA GLN A 147 11.79 8.20 -30.42
C GLN A 147 11.73 9.55 -31.15
N ILE A 148 12.83 10.31 -31.15
CA ILE A 148 12.92 11.58 -31.87
C ILE A 148 12.84 11.35 -33.38
N ASN A 149 13.50 10.30 -33.90
CA ASN A 149 13.41 9.98 -35.32
C ASN A 149 11.98 9.62 -35.73
N GLN A 150 11.25 8.84 -34.92
CA GLN A 150 9.85 8.48 -35.18
C GLN A 150 8.93 9.72 -35.17
N ILE A 151 9.05 10.58 -34.16
CA ILE A 151 8.30 11.83 -34.08
C ILE A 151 8.63 12.72 -35.29
N PHE A 152 9.91 12.83 -35.64
CA PHE A 152 10.35 13.61 -36.80
C PHE A 152 9.76 13.06 -38.11
N ASP A 153 9.76 11.75 -38.31
CA ASP A 153 9.19 11.12 -39.50
C ASP A 153 7.67 11.34 -39.58
N GLN A 154 6.96 11.28 -38.45
CA GLN A 154 5.53 11.63 -38.39
C GLN A 154 5.30 13.10 -38.76
N ILE A 155 6.09 14.02 -38.21
CA ILE A 155 6.02 15.46 -38.54
C ILE A 155 6.33 15.68 -40.03
N LEU A 156 7.34 14.99 -40.61
CA LEU A 156 7.63 15.10 -42.04
C LEU A 156 6.43 14.70 -42.90
N LEU A 157 5.68 13.68 -42.49
CA LEU A 157 4.52 13.18 -43.22
C LEU A 157 3.30 14.10 -43.08
N GLU A 158 3.04 14.59 -41.88
CA GLU A 158 1.81 15.32 -41.54
C GLU A 158 1.94 16.84 -41.70
N PHE A 159 3.16 17.39 -41.74
CA PHE A 159 3.36 18.83 -41.83
C PHE A 159 2.94 19.37 -43.21
N GLN A 160 1.75 19.96 -43.24
CA GLN A 160 1.24 20.78 -44.32
C GLN A 160 0.58 22.01 -43.71
N LEU A 161 0.83 23.18 -44.29
CA LEU A 161 0.15 24.39 -43.86
C LEU A 161 -1.30 24.35 -44.35
N SER A 162 -2.24 24.56 -43.43
CA SER A 162 -3.65 24.76 -43.81
C SER A 162 -3.81 26.01 -44.67
N GLU A 163 -4.89 26.09 -45.45
CA GLU A 163 -5.18 27.27 -46.27
C GLU A 163 -5.21 28.58 -45.46
N GLU A 164 -5.75 28.53 -44.25
CA GLU A 164 -5.77 29.69 -43.34
C GLU A 164 -4.36 30.09 -42.89
N GLN A 165 -3.52 29.12 -42.48
CA GLN A 165 -2.14 29.37 -42.08
C GLN A 165 -1.29 29.89 -43.24
N SER A 166 -1.41 29.29 -44.43
CA SER A 166 -0.70 29.76 -45.63
C SER A 166 -1.12 31.17 -46.03
N THR A 167 -2.40 31.52 -45.86
CA THR A 167 -2.89 32.88 -46.13
C THR A 167 -2.31 33.88 -45.14
N ARG A 168 -2.37 33.59 -43.83
CA ARG A 168 -1.79 34.44 -42.79
C ARG A 168 -0.28 34.64 -42.96
N LEU A 169 0.44 33.57 -43.32
CA LEU A 169 1.88 33.65 -43.58
C LEU A 169 2.20 34.42 -44.86
N ALA A 170 1.42 34.26 -45.93
CA ALA A 170 1.58 35.05 -47.15
C ALA A 170 1.35 36.55 -46.90
N ASP A 171 0.35 36.90 -46.08
CA ASP A 171 0.08 38.27 -45.67
C ASP A 171 1.24 38.84 -44.83
N TRP A 172 1.70 38.09 -43.84
CA TRP A 172 2.84 38.49 -43.01
C TRP A 172 4.11 38.69 -43.86
N LEU A 173 4.40 37.80 -44.81
CA LEU A 173 5.54 37.93 -45.71
C LEU A 173 5.47 39.21 -46.55
N LEU A 174 4.30 39.54 -47.12
CA LEU A 174 4.13 40.74 -47.94
C LEU A 174 4.11 42.04 -47.13
N GLN A 175 3.74 41.99 -45.85
CA GLN A 175 3.68 43.18 -45.00
C GLN A 175 4.99 43.45 -44.25
N VAL A 176 5.68 42.40 -43.82
CA VAL A 176 6.83 42.52 -42.90
C VAL A 176 8.15 42.25 -43.61
N VAL A 177 8.22 41.21 -44.45
CA VAL A 177 9.47 40.79 -45.08
C VAL A 177 9.70 41.49 -46.41
N VAL A 178 8.63 41.67 -47.19
CA VAL A 178 8.68 42.16 -48.58
C VAL A 178 7.64 43.27 -48.83
N PRO A 179 7.55 44.32 -47.98
CA PRO A 179 6.70 45.46 -48.29
C PRO A 179 7.22 46.26 -49.51
N PRO A 180 6.39 47.10 -50.14
CA PRO A 180 6.75 47.81 -51.38
C PRO A 180 8.02 48.65 -51.28
N ASP A 181 8.30 49.25 -50.12
CA ASP A 181 9.51 50.03 -49.87
C ASP A 181 10.77 49.16 -49.78
N VAL A 182 10.69 47.98 -49.15
CA VAL A 182 11.77 47.00 -49.12
C VAL A 182 12.03 46.43 -50.51
N LEU A 183 10.98 46.13 -51.28
CA LEU A 183 11.12 45.71 -52.68
C LEU A 183 11.80 46.78 -53.52
N ARG A 184 11.39 48.05 -53.36
CA ARG A 184 12.01 49.18 -54.05
C ARG A 184 13.50 49.27 -53.71
N GLN A 185 13.87 49.20 -52.43
CA GLN A 185 15.28 49.20 -52.03
C GLN A 185 16.03 47.99 -52.59
N THR A 186 15.42 46.80 -52.56
CA THR A 186 16.02 45.59 -53.14
C THR A 186 16.28 45.76 -54.64
N ILE A 187 15.37 46.40 -55.38
CA ILE A 187 15.57 46.72 -56.81
C ILE A 187 16.75 47.69 -56.98
N VAL A 188 16.84 48.74 -56.16
CA VAL A 188 17.94 49.73 -56.20
C VAL A 188 19.29 49.09 -55.88
N ASP A 189 19.34 48.28 -54.81
CA ASP A 189 20.54 47.59 -54.34
C ASP A 189 20.96 46.47 -55.29
N PHE A 190 20.00 45.84 -55.97
CA PHE A 190 20.29 44.89 -57.03
C PHE A 190 20.80 45.58 -58.30
N LEU A 191 20.21 46.71 -58.71
CA LEU A 191 20.57 47.46 -59.92
C LEU A 191 21.71 48.46 -59.69
N THR A 192 22.84 47.99 -59.14
CA THR A 192 24.08 48.77 -59.11
C THR A 192 24.69 49.00 -60.50
N ASP A 193 25.60 49.97 -60.65
CA ASP A 193 26.23 50.22 -61.95
C ASP A 193 26.96 48.99 -62.51
N ARG A 194 27.58 48.19 -61.63
CA ARG A 194 28.24 46.93 -61.98
C ARG A 194 27.26 45.87 -62.45
N THR A 195 26.17 45.64 -61.71
CA THR A 195 25.18 44.62 -62.09
C THR A 195 24.44 45.00 -63.36
N ILE A 196 24.09 46.27 -63.55
CA ILE A 196 23.49 46.77 -64.79
C ILE A 196 24.45 46.49 -65.97
N GLN A 197 25.74 46.78 -65.82
CA GLN A 197 26.73 46.50 -66.85
C GLN A 197 26.83 44.99 -67.14
N THR A 198 26.92 44.15 -66.10
CA THR A 198 26.98 42.69 -66.26
C THR A 198 25.73 42.13 -66.92
N ILE A 199 24.54 42.62 -66.57
CA ILE A 199 23.27 42.23 -67.19
C ILE A 199 23.27 42.62 -68.67
N ASP A 200 23.65 43.85 -69.00
CA ASP A 200 23.69 44.34 -70.39
C ASP A 200 24.67 43.52 -71.26
N GLU A 201 25.89 43.29 -70.78
CA GLU A 201 26.91 42.48 -71.46
C GLU A 201 26.44 41.03 -71.65
N THR A 202 26.00 40.38 -70.57
CA THR A 202 25.53 38.99 -70.61
C THR A 202 24.31 38.83 -71.53
N PHE A 203 23.39 39.80 -71.52
CA PHE A 203 22.20 39.76 -72.35
C PHE A 203 22.57 39.94 -73.83
N ARG A 204 23.49 40.84 -74.17
CA ARG A 204 23.98 41.01 -75.56
C ARG A 204 24.71 39.76 -76.08
N GLU A 205 25.50 39.10 -75.23
CA GLU A 205 26.24 37.89 -75.61
C GLU A 205 25.33 36.68 -75.83
N LYS A 206 24.30 36.52 -75.00
CA LYS A 206 23.44 35.31 -75.01
C LYS A 206 22.18 35.45 -75.87
N THR A 207 21.83 36.64 -76.31
CA THR A 207 20.64 36.86 -77.14
C THR A 207 21.00 37.02 -78.61
N SER A 208 20.15 36.48 -79.48
CA SER A 208 20.26 36.60 -80.93
C SER A 208 18.90 36.99 -81.53
N GLY A 209 18.90 37.46 -82.78
CA GLY A 209 17.67 37.90 -83.47
C GLY A 209 17.06 39.16 -82.84
N THR A 210 15.73 39.18 -82.67
CA THR A 210 14.98 40.36 -82.24
C THR A 210 15.40 40.90 -80.87
N TYR A 211 15.77 40.03 -79.92
CA TYR A 211 16.19 40.45 -78.58
C TYR A 211 17.55 41.13 -78.55
N TRP A 212 18.46 40.71 -79.45
CA TRP A 212 19.74 41.37 -79.66
C TRP A 212 19.55 42.79 -80.22
N VAL A 213 18.59 42.95 -81.14
CA VAL A 213 18.20 44.28 -81.67
C VAL A 213 17.66 45.16 -80.55
N VAL A 214 16.85 44.62 -79.64
CA VAL A 214 16.34 45.39 -78.50
C VAL A 214 17.48 45.86 -77.59
N ALA A 215 18.43 44.98 -77.27
CA ALA A 215 19.57 45.30 -76.43
C ALA A 215 20.47 46.39 -77.03
N ASN A 216 20.69 46.34 -78.35
CA ASN A 216 21.58 47.26 -79.05
C ASN A 216 20.92 48.57 -79.51
N LEU A 217 19.66 48.53 -79.92
CA LEU A 217 18.95 49.69 -80.48
C LEU A 217 18.28 50.54 -79.39
N PHE A 218 17.66 49.91 -78.38
CA PHE A 218 16.95 50.61 -77.31
C PHE A 218 17.80 50.80 -76.05
N GLY A 219 18.90 50.06 -75.90
CA GLY A 219 19.86 50.21 -74.80
C GLY A 219 19.31 49.68 -73.48
N LEU A 220 19.52 48.38 -73.22
CA LEU A 220 19.10 47.73 -71.98
C LEU A 220 19.72 48.40 -70.75
N ARG A 221 21.03 48.71 -70.80
CA ARG A 221 21.72 49.52 -69.79
C ARG A 221 20.98 50.81 -69.44
N ASN A 222 20.64 51.62 -70.44
CA ASN A 222 19.97 52.91 -70.21
C ASN A 222 18.59 52.72 -69.58
N THR A 223 17.87 51.68 -69.97
CA THR A 223 16.55 51.36 -69.42
C THR A 223 16.64 50.97 -67.95
N LEU A 224 17.60 50.10 -67.59
CA LEU A 224 17.83 49.68 -66.21
C LEU A 224 18.34 50.85 -65.34
N THR A 225 19.19 51.72 -65.87
CA THR A 225 19.64 52.93 -65.17
C THR A 225 18.47 53.89 -64.92
N ARG A 226 17.57 54.08 -65.89
CA ARG A 226 16.35 54.89 -65.70
C ARG A 226 15.40 54.27 -64.69
N LEU A 227 15.23 52.96 -64.71
CA LEU A 227 14.42 52.24 -63.72
C LEU A 227 14.98 52.43 -62.31
N ARG A 228 16.30 52.24 -62.14
CA ARG A 228 16.98 52.48 -60.86
C ARG A 228 16.79 53.92 -60.38
N ALA A 229 16.98 54.90 -61.26
CA ALA A 229 16.79 56.32 -60.95
C ALA A 229 15.35 56.61 -60.52
N PHE A 230 14.36 56.08 -61.25
CA PHE A 230 12.95 56.19 -60.86
C PHE A 230 12.68 55.61 -59.46
N CYS A 231 13.24 54.44 -59.14
CA CYS A 231 13.11 53.83 -57.80
C CYS A 231 13.85 54.60 -56.68
N LEU A 232 14.85 55.41 -57.02
CA LEU A 232 15.62 56.23 -56.08
C LEU A 232 14.96 57.58 -55.82
N ASP A 233 14.54 58.26 -56.89
CA ASP A 233 14.09 59.64 -56.89
C ASP A 233 12.58 59.74 -56.60
N GLU A 234 11.77 58.87 -57.20
CA GLU A 234 10.30 58.88 -57.09
C GLU A 234 9.80 57.78 -56.13
N LYS A 235 10.15 57.92 -54.84
CA LYS A 235 9.96 56.86 -53.83
C LYS A 235 8.50 56.48 -53.58
N GLU A 236 7.62 57.46 -53.36
CA GLU A 236 6.20 57.23 -53.05
C GLU A 236 5.49 56.63 -54.27
N ALA A 237 5.66 57.23 -55.44
CA ALA A 237 5.08 56.73 -56.69
C ALA A 237 5.57 55.31 -57.02
N THR A 238 6.84 54.99 -56.77
CA THR A 238 7.37 53.63 -56.96
C THR A 238 6.76 52.64 -55.96
N ASN A 239 6.64 53.01 -54.68
CA ASN A 239 6.02 52.14 -53.67
C ASN A 239 4.55 51.85 -54.00
N ASP A 240 3.79 52.86 -54.41
CA ASP A 240 2.39 52.70 -54.83
C ASP A 240 2.29 51.81 -56.06
N ARG A 241 3.17 52.00 -57.05
CA ARG A 241 3.18 51.17 -58.25
C ARG A 241 3.55 49.71 -57.94
N LEU A 242 4.51 49.48 -57.04
CA LEU A 242 4.86 48.13 -56.59
C LEU A 242 3.70 47.49 -55.82
N LYS A 243 2.98 48.25 -55.00
CA LYS A 243 1.78 47.77 -54.31
C LYS A 243 0.68 47.34 -55.28
N GLU A 244 0.40 48.15 -56.30
CA GLU A 244 -0.53 47.80 -57.38
C GLU A 244 -0.08 46.53 -58.10
N LEU A 245 1.20 46.43 -58.47
CA LEU A 245 1.74 45.23 -59.13
C LEU A 245 1.63 43.98 -58.26
N ILE A 246 1.87 44.08 -56.94
CA ILE A 246 1.70 42.96 -56.01
C ILE A 246 0.24 42.46 -56.00
N GLN A 247 -0.72 43.38 -56.07
CA GLN A 247 -2.15 43.06 -56.10
C GLN A 247 -2.57 42.49 -57.47
N GLU A 248 -2.24 43.17 -58.57
CA GLU A 248 -2.60 42.76 -59.94
C GLU A 248 -1.99 41.41 -60.32
N LEU A 249 -0.74 41.14 -59.94
CA LEU A 249 -0.07 39.87 -60.21
C LEU A 249 -0.52 38.74 -59.25
N GLN A 250 -1.43 39.04 -58.32
CA GLN A 250 -1.92 38.13 -57.28
C GLN A 250 -0.78 37.45 -56.53
N ILE A 251 0.26 38.21 -56.16
CA ILE A 251 1.47 37.66 -55.54
C ILE A 251 1.12 36.95 -54.22
N ARG A 252 0.16 37.48 -53.47
CA ARG A 252 -0.38 36.85 -52.26
C ARG A 252 -0.86 35.43 -52.51
N ASP A 253 -1.67 35.21 -53.55
CA ASP A 253 -2.20 33.90 -53.89
C ASP A 253 -1.11 32.94 -54.39
N ARG A 254 -0.10 33.46 -55.10
CA ARG A 254 1.07 32.68 -55.53
C ARG A 254 1.90 32.22 -54.35
N ILE A 255 2.18 33.11 -53.39
CA ILE A 255 2.90 32.77 -52.15
C ILE A 255 2.08 31.78 -51.33
N ARG A 256 0.77 32.00 -51.18
CA ARG A 256 -0.13 31.07 -50.48
C ARG A 256 -0.05 29.66 -51.08
N LYS A 257 -0.20 29.53 -52.41
CA LYS A 257 -0.09 28.24 -53.11
C LYS A 257 1.29 27.62 -52.97
N LEU A 258 2.35 28.42 -53.01
CA LEU A 258 3.72 27.97 -52.75
C LEU A 258 3.82 27.39 -51.33
N LEU A 259 3.33 28.11 -50.31
CA LEU A 259 3.34 27.69 -48.91
C LEU A 259 2.51 26.43 -48.66
N GLN A 260 1.37 26.26 -49.35
CA GLN A 260 0.56 25.02 -49.28
C GLN A 260 1.29 23.82 -49.88
N ASN A 261 2.06 24.05 -50.94
CA ASN A 261 2.84 23.01 -51.62
C ASN A 261 4.22 22.77 -50.96
N LEU A 262 4.61 23.58 -49.97
CA LEU A 262 5.79 23.32 -49.14
C LEU A 262 5.51 22.13 -48.22
N SER A 263 5.78 20.94 -48.74
CA SER A 263 5.83 19.71 -47.98
C SER A 263 7.26 19.42 -47.57
N LEU A 264 7.48 19.08 -46.30
CA LEU A 264 8.77 18.61 -45.81
C LEU A 264 9.20 17.28 -46.45
N GLN A 265 8.25 16.55 -47.07
CA GLN A 265 8.51 15.31 -47.81
C GLN A 265 9.32 15.54 -49.09
N ASN A 266 9.23 16.74 -49.70
CA ASN A 266 9.92 17.07 -50.94
C ASN A 266 11.34 17.61 -50.71
N LEU A 267 11.80 17.66 -49.46
CA LEU A 267 13.14 18.14 -49.13
C LEU A 267 14.22 17.15 -49.60
N PRO A 268 15.40 17.63 -50.03
CA PRO A 268 16.52 16.76 -50.35
C PRO A 268 16.87 15.85 -49.17
N ILE A 269 17.24 14.60 -49.43
CA ILE A 269 17.59 13.61 -48.40
C ILE A 269 18.67 14.14 -47.45
N GLY A 270 19.65 14.90 -47.97
CA GLY A 270 20.67 15.56 -47.16
C GLY A 270 20.12 16.59 -46.18
N THR A 271 19.14 17.40 -46.61
CA THR A 271 18.45 18.39 -45.77
C THR A 271 17.62 17.72 -44.69
N VAL A 272 16.89 16.66 -45.04
CA VAL A 272 16.10 15.87 -44.09
C VAL A 272 17.01 15.24 -43.03
N ARG A 273 18.15 14.65 -43.45
CA ARG A 273 19.15 14.08 -42.54
C ARG A 273 19.74 15.13 -41.60
N GLN A 274 20.05 16.31 -42.11
CA GLN A 274 20.57 17.41 -41.30
C GLN A 274 19.52 17.93 -40.31
N LEU A 275 18.29 18.19 -40.75
CA LEU A 275 17.19 18.61 -39.88
C LEU A 275 16.92 17.59 -38.77
N ARG A 276 16.92 16.29 -39.09
CA ARG A 276 16.79 15.22 -38.11
C ARG A 276 17.90 15.27 -37.06
N LYS A 277 19.16 15.41 -37.51
CA LYS A 277 20.32 15.54 -36.62
C LYS A 277 20.20 16.77 -35.72
N THR A 278 19.89 17.93 -36.30
CA THR A 278 19.73 19.19 -35.55
C THR A 278 18.58 19.13 -34.57
N THR A 279 17.45 18.52 -34.93
CA THR A 279 16.30 18.32 -34.04
C THR A 279 16.71 17.49 -32.83
N ARG A 280 17.42 16.38 -33.06
CA ARG A 280 17.94 15.52 -31.98
C ARG A 280 18.91 16.25 -31.07
N GLU A 281 19.86 16.98 -31.63
CA GLU A 281 20.83 17.78 -30.87
C GLU A 281 20.12 18.88 -30.06
N SER A 282 19.10 19.51 -30.63
CA SER A 282 18.31 20.55 -29.96
C SER A 282 17.49 20.00 -28.79
N VAL A 283 16.78 18.88 -29.00
CA VAL A 283 16.04 18.19 -27.93
C VAL A 283 16.99 17.75 -26.81
N ARG A 284 18.13 17.17 -27.18
CA ARG A 284 19.16 16.77 -26.20
C ARG A 284 19.70 17.97 -25.42
N HIS A 285 20.03 19.06 -26.10
CA HIS A 285 20.52 20.28 -25.46
C HIS A 285 19.46 20.89 -24.53
N TYR A 286 18.20 20.92 -24.95
CA TYR A 286 17.10 21.37 -24.12
C TYR A 286 16.96 20.52 -22.85
N LEU A 287 16.97 19.19 -22.97
CA LEU A 287 16.89 18.29 -21.82
C LEU A 287 18.08 18.43 -20.86
N GLN A 288 19.27 18.78 -21.36
CA GLN A 288 20.47 19.02 -20.55
C GLN A 288 20.45 20.35 -19.78
N THR A 289 19.87 21.39 -20.38
CA THR A 289 19.95 22.78 -19.88
C THR A 289 18.68 23.22 -19.15
N SER A 290 17.51 22.93 -19.74
CA SER A 290 16.20 23.46 -19.34
C SER A 290 15.19 22.35 -19.03
N GLY A 291 15.58 21.09 -19.18
CA GLY A 291 14.69 19.94 -18.90
C GLY A 291 14.25 19.86 -17.44
N SER A 292 15.07 20.35 -16.50
CA SER A 292 14.70 20.47 -15.08
C SER A 292 13.51 21.38 -14.89
N ASP A 293 13.51 22.54 -15.55
CA ASP A 293 12.51 23.58 -15.34
C ASP A 293 11.16 23.13 -15.93
N LEU A 294 11.19 22.40 -17.05
CA LEU A 294 10.01 21.76 -17.62
C LEU A 294 9.43 20.70 -16.65
N LEU A 295 10.26 19.83 -16.08
CA LEU A 295 9.79 18.81 -15.13
C LEU A 295 9.29 19.43 -13.84
N GLN A 296 9.91 20.51 -13.38
CA GLN A 296 9.47 21.24 -12.19
C GLN A 296 8.11 21.91 -12.43
N GLY A 297 7.93 22.58 -13.58
CA GLY A 297 6.64 23.15 -13.96
C GLY A 297 5.53 22.10 -14.08
N LEU A 298 5.84 20.93 -14.66
CA LEU A 298 4.92 19.79 -14.67
C LEU A 298 4.60 19.32 -13.25
N THR A 299 5.62 19.20 -12.40
CA THR A 299 5.48 18.74 -11.02
C THR A 299 4.60 19.67 -10.19
N ASP A 300 4.73 20.98 -10.36
CA ASP A 300 3.91 21.96 -9.64
C ASP A 300 2.47 22.05 -10.19
N SER A 301 2.23 21.65 -11.44
CA SER A 301 0.89 21.62 -12.05
C SER A 301 0.06 20.39 -11.68
N VAL A 302 0.67 19.38 -11.05
CA VAL A 302 0.05 18.07 -10.80
C VAL A 302 -0.40 17.94 -9.34
N ASP A 303 -1.63 17.44 -9.16
CA ASP A 303 -2.13 17.03 -7.84
C ASP A 303 -1.59 15.64 -7.48
N TRP A 304 -0.47 15.64 -6.76
CA TRP A 304 0.22 14.43 -6.33
C TRP A 304 -0.56 13.59 -5.32
N GLU A 305 -1.41 14.21 -4.51
CA GLU A 305 -2.19 13.50 -3.50
C GLU A 305 -3.29 12.68 -4.16
N ASN A 306 -3.98 13.27 -5.16
CA ASN A 306 -4.96 12.54 -5.94
C ASN A 306 -4.32 11.40 -6.75
N ILE A 307 -3.19 11.64 -7.43
CA ILE A 307 -2.46 10.58 -8.16
C ILE A 307 -2.04 9.46 -7.21
N ALA A 308 -1.51 9.81 -6.03
CA ALA A 308 -1.11 8.83 -5.04
C ALA A 308 -2.30 7.99 -4.55
N SER A 309 -3.47 8.59 -4.34
CA SER A 309 -4.68 7.85 -3.97
C SER A 309 -5.12 6.84 -5.05
N LEU A 310 -5.06 7.24 -6.33
CA LEU A 310 -5.39 6.37 -7.46
C LEU A 310 -4.39 5.22 -7.59
N LEU A 311 -3.10 5.50 -7.38
CA LEU A 311 -2.05 4.48 -7.40
C LEU A 311 -2.19 3.50 -6.24
N LEU A 312 -2.45 3.99 -5.02
CA LEU A 312 -2.65 3.14 -3.84
C LEU A 312 -3.86 2.21 -4.03
N ASN A 313 -4.98 2.73 -4.53
CA ASN A 313 -6.18 1.94 -4.83
C ASN A 313 -5.92 0.89 -5.94
N ARG A 314 -5.15 1.26 -6.97
CA ARG A 314 -4.78 0.31 -8.04
C ARG A 314 -3.82 -0.76 -7.52
N LEU A 315 -2.88 -0.40 -6.66
CA LEU A 315 -1.90 -1.33 -6.10
C LEU A 315 -2.58 -2.31 -5.14
N SER A 316 -3.46 -1.85 -4.26
CA SER A 316 -4.14 -2.73 -3.28
C SER A 316 -5.05 -3.76 -3.96
N THR A 317 -5.66 -3.40 -5.09
CA THR A 317 -6.48 -4.31 -5.92
C THR A 317 -5.69 -5.12 -6.94
N SER A 318 -4.37 -4.93 -7.02
CA SER A 318 -3.54 -5.59 -8.02
C SER A 318 -3.38 -7.08 -7.72
N PRO A 319 -3.60 -7.97 -8.72
CA PRO A 319 -3.39 -9.40 -8.53
C PRO A 319 -1.93 -9.73 -8.20
N VAL A 320 -0.98 -8.94 -8.71
CA VAL A 320 0.46 -9.10 -8.43
C VAL A 320 0.76 -8.84 -6.96
N VAL A 321 0.14 -7.80 -6.38
CA VAL A 321 0.31 -7.50 -4.95
C VAL A 321 -0.29 -8.62 -4.12
N SER A 322 -1.50 -9.08 -4.44
CA SER A 322 -2.14 -10.20 -3.74
C SER A 322 -1.29 -11.48 -3.79
N SER A 323 -0.74 -11.86 -4.94
CA SER A 323 0.12 -13.04 -5.06
C SER A 323 1.45 -12.86 -4.33
N SER A 324 1.99 -11.63 -4.28
CA SER A 324 3.23 -11.36 -3.56
C SER A 324 3.07 -11.50 -2.04
N LEU A 325 1.86 -11.28 -1.49
CA LEU A 325 1.62 -11.47 -0.07
C LEU A 325 1.82 -12.92 0.38
N GLU A 326 1.45 -13.89 -0.46
CA GLU A 326 1.65 -15.32 -0.16
C GLU A 326 3.14 -15.62 -0.05
N VAL A 327 3.93 -15.22 -1.05
CA VAL A 327 5.39 -15.38 -1.05
C VAL A 327 6.03 -14.68 0.16
N VAL A 328 5.66 -13.43 0.43
CA VAL A 328 6.17 -12.66 1.57
C VAL A 328 5.78 -13.33 2.90
N SER A 329 4.55 -13.84 3.01
CA SER A 329 4.09 -14.52 4.23
C SER A 329 4.87 -15.80 4.49
N GLN A 330 5.21 -16.56 3.44
CA GLN A 330 6.02 -17.77 3.54
C GLN A 330 7.45 -17.44 3.96
N GLU A 331 8.08 -16.44 3.35
CA GLU A 331 9.43 -16.00 3.72
C GLU A 331 9.48 -15.50 5.17
N LEU A 332 8.51 -14.69 5.58
CA LEU A 332 8.41 -14.19 6.95
C LEU A 332 8.17 -15.32 7.96
N ALA A 333 7.36 -16.32 7.61
CA ALA A 333 7.14 -17.49 8.45
C ALA A 333 8.43 -18.28 8.67
N LEU A 334 9.22 -18.52 7.61
CA LEU A 334 10.52 -19.19 7.70
C LEU A 334 11.53 -18.39 8.53
N ILE A 335 11.55 -17.07 8.36
CA ILE A 335 12.40 -16.19 9.18
C ILE A 335 11.98 -16.31 10.64
N LEU A 336 10.69 -16.18 10.93
CA LEU A 336 10.17 -16.28 12.30
C LEU A 336 10.45 -17.64 12.91
N GLU A 337 10.26 -18.74 12.18
CA GLU A 337 10.62 -20.08 12.65
C GLU A 337 12.10 -20.15 13.07
N ARG A 338 13.02 -19.67 12.23
CA ARG A 338 14.46 -19.68 12.52
C ARG A 338 14.84 -18.83 13.73
N TYR A 339 14.26 -17.64 13.87
CA TYR A 339 14.57 -16.75 15.00
C TYR A 339 13.87 -17.19 16.28
N LEU A 340 12.59 -17.57 16.20
CA LEU A 340 11.84 -18.05 17.33
C LEU A 340 12.44 -19.35 17.85
N GLU A 341 12.81 -20.31 17.01
CA GLU A 341 13.41 -21.56 17.51
C GLU A 341 14.66 -21.32 18.36
N LYS A 342 15.49 -20.34 17.97
CA LYS A 342 16.70 -19.97 18.70
C LYS A 342 16.40 -19.32 20.05
N ASP A 343 15.42 -18.42 20.10
CA ASP A 343 15.17 -17.59 21.28
C ASP A 343 13.93 -18.04 22.08
N LEU A 344 13.24 -19.11 21.66
CA LEU A 344 11.96 -19.55 22.23
C LEU A 344 12.07 -19.85 23.72
N GLU A 345 13.16 -20.48 24.13
CA GLU A 345 13.41 -20.81 25.53
C GLU A 345 13.48 -19.53 26.39
N ALA A 346 14.22 -18.52 25.92
CA ALA A 346 14.35 -17.24 26.61
C ALA A 346 13.02 -16.47 26.64
N ILE A 347 12.24 -16.51 25.55
CA ILE A 347 10.92 -15.88 25.47
C ILE A 347 9.95 -16.54 26.45
N VAL A 348 9.84 -17.87 26.43
CA VAL A 348 8.93 -18.62 27.32
C VAL A 348 9.31 -18.39 28.78
N ALA A 349 10.60 -18.41 29.12
CA ALA A 349 11.07 -18.12 30.47
C ALA A 349 10.67 -16.71 30.98
N GLN A 350 10.64 -15.71 30.09
CA GLN A 350 10.21 -14.35 30.42
C GLN A 350 8.68 -14.21 30.51
N VAL A 351 7.93 -14.97 29.72
CA VAL A 351 6.47 -14.89 29.65
C VAL A 351 5.80 -15.56 30.86
N ILE A 352 6.39 -16.63 31.41
CA ILE A 352 5.80 -17.38 32.55
C ILE A 352 5.46 -16.47 33.76
N PRO A 353 6.38 -15.61 34.27
CA PRO A 353 6.06 -14.70 35.36
C PRO A 353 5.01 -13.64 35.00
N ILE A 354 5.02 -13.17 33.75
CA ILE A 354 4.11 -12.11 33.27
C ILE A 354 2.67 -12.60 33.27
N LEU A 355 2.44 -13.86 32.91
CA LEU A 355 1.09 -14.43 32.84
C LEU A 355 0.47 -14.68 34.22
N SER A 356 1.29 -14.79 35.29
CA SER A 356 0.82 -15.02 36.68
C SER A 356 -0.28 -16.08 36.78
N ILE A 357 -0.10 -17.19 36.05
CA ILE A 357 -1.13 -18.23 35.87
C ILE A 357 -1.50 -18.85 37.22
N ASP A 358 -0.54 -18.90 38.15
CA ASP A 358 -0.74 -19.34 39.51
C ASP A 358 -1.84 -18.55 40.23
N GLN A 359 -1.86 -17.23 40.08
CA GLN A 359 -2.90 -16.37 40.64
C GLN A 359 -4.22 -16.52 39.90
N VAL A 360 -4.19 -16.64 38.56
CA VAL A 360 -5.41 -16.87 37.77
C VAL A 360 -6.14 -18.12 38.25
N ILE A 361 -5.42 -19.22 38.52
CA ILE A 361 -6.01 -20.45 39.06
C ILE A 361 -6.54 -20.21 40.48
N VAL A 362 -5.77 -19.54 41.34
CA VAL A 362 -6.17 -19.29 42.73
C VAL A 362 -7.44 -18.45 42.80
N ASP A 363 -7.49 -17.36 42.04
CA ASP A 363 -8.64 -16.45 41.98
C ASP A 363 -9.84 -17.15 41.36
N ARG A 364 -9.63 -17.97 40.33
CA ARG A 364 -10.71 -18.77 39.74
C ARG A 364 -11.32 -19.71 40.77
N VAL A 365 -10.50 -20.45 41.52
CA VAL A 365 -10.99 -21.35 42.58
C VAL A 365 -11.68 -20.59 43.70
N LYS A 366 -11.16 -19.43 44.12
CA LYS A 366 -11.81 -18.56 45.14
C LYS A 366 -13.13 -17.98 44.68
N SER A 367 -13.25 -17.66 43.38
CA SER A 367 -14.47 -17.11 42.77
C SER A 367 -15.57 -18.14 42.56
N THR A 368 -15.23 -19.43 42.54
CA THR A 368 -16.19 -20.53 42.45
C THR A 368 -17.05 -20.58 43.72
N SER A 369 -18.37 -20.68 43.54
CA SER A 369 -19.28 -20.73 44.67
C SER A 369 -19.07 -22.02 45.48
N PRO A 370 -19.26 -22.01 46.81
CA PRO A 370 -19.15 -23.22 47.62
C PRO A 370 -20.07 -24.37 47.18
N ALA A 371 -21.23 -24.05 46.59
CA ALA A 371 -22.17 -25.04 46.07
C ALA A 371 -21.66 -25.70 44.78
N ASP A 372 -21.06 -24.94 43.87
CA ASP A 372 -20.45 -25.49 42.65
C ASP A 372 -19.23 -26.34 42.99
N LEU A 373 -18.46 -25.92 44.01
CA LEU A 373 -17.31 -26.66 44.50
C LEU A 373 -17.72 -27.97 45.19
N GLU A 374 -18.82 -27.96 45.96
CA GLU A 374 -19.47 -29.18 46.48
C GLU A 374 -19.91 -30.10 45.34
N ALA A 375 -20.65 -29.59 44.36
CA ALA A 375 -21.14 -30.39 43.24
C ALA A 375 -19.99 -31.02 42.42
N ALA A 376 -18.91 -30.28 42.19
CA ALA A 376 -17.73 -30.78 41.49
C ALA A 376 -17.02 -31.91 42.26
N ILE A 377 -16.88 -31.77 43.58
CA ILE A 377 -16.24 -32.78 44.43
C ILE A 377 -17.15 -33.99 44.60
N GLU A 378 -18.45 -33.79 44.90
CA GLU A 378 -19.42 -34.88 45.01
C GLU A 378 -19.51 -35.69 43.71
N GLY A 379 -19.40 -35.06 42.54
CA GLY A 379 -19.34 -35.76 41.25
C GLY A 379 -18.17 -36.74 41.14
N ILE A 380 -17.09 -36.53 41.89
CA ILE A 380 -15.88 -37.37 41.87
C ILE A 380 -15.89 -38.40 43.00
N VAL A 381 -16.37 -38.05 44.21
CA VAL A 381 -16.20 -38.89 45.43
C VAL A 381 -17.49 -39.43 46.05
N LYS A 382 -18.65 -39.29 45.40
CA LYS A 382 -19.94 -39.69 45.98
C LYS A 382 -20.00 -41.17 46.37
N SER A 383 -19.46 -42.07 45.56
CA SER A 383 -19.41 -43.51 45.84
C SER A 383 -18.61 -43.83 47.10
N GLU A 384 -17.47 -43.17 47.27
CA GLU A 384 -16.52 -43.33 48.34
C GLU A 384 -17.10 -42.79 49.65
N LEU A 385 -17.74 -41.63 49.60
CA LEU A 385 -18.44 -41.06 50.73
C LEU A 385 -19.61 -41.96 51.18
N GLN A 386 -20.40 -42.48 50.24
CA GLN A 386 -21.51 -43.37 50.56
C GLN A 386 -21.04 -44.72 51.14
N ALA A 387 -19.87 -45.21 50.73
CA ALA A 387 -19.24 -46.38 51.32
C ALA A 387 -18.92 -46.15 52.81
N ILE A 388 -18.41 -44.96 53.18
CA ILE A 388 -18.11 -44.59 54.58
C ILE A 388 -19.39 -44.55 55.43
N VAL A 389 -20.50 -44.01 54.89
CA VAL A 389 -21.80 -44.00 55.59
C VAL A 389 -22.31 -45.42 55.83
N THR A 390 -22.24 -46.27 54.79
CA THR A 390 -22.70 -47.66 54.87
C THR A 390 -21.86 -48.46 55.87
N LEU A 391 -20.53 -48.25 55.87
CA LEU A 391 -19.61 -48.91 56.79
C LEU A 391 -19.86 -48.46 58.24
N GLY A 392 -20.19 -47.18 58.47
CA GLY A 392 -20.62 -46.67 59.78
C GLY A 392 -21.90 -47.33 60.28
N GLY A 393 -22.88 -47.55 59.40
CA GLY A 393 -24.08 -48.31 59.73
C GLY A 393 -23.78 -49.77 60.11
N VAL A 394 -22.95 -50.45 59.32
CA VAL A 394 -22.53 -51.84 59.60
C VAL A 394 -21.77 -51.92 60.93
N LEU A 395 -20.85 -51.00 61.20
CA LEU A 395 -20.09 -50.97 62.45
C LEU A 395 -21.00 -50.71 63.65
N GLY A 396 -22.00 -49.85 63.49
CA GLY A 396 -23.02 -49.59 64.50
C GLY A 396 -23.85 -50.83 64.85
N VAL A 397 -24.19 -51.65 63.85
CA VAL A 397 -24.83 -52.96 64.06
C VAL A 397 -23.91 -53.90 64.83
N ILE A 398 -22.63 -53.99 64.46
CA ILE A 398 -21.64 -54.84 65.14
C ILE A 398 -21.46 -54.43 66.60
N VAL A 399 -21.35 -53.13 66.89
CA VAL A 399 -21.24 -52.62 68.26
C VAL A 399 -22.51 -52.93 69.07
N GLY A 400 -23.69 -52.73 68.47
CA GLY A 400 -24.95 -53.06 69.12
C GLY A 400 -25.12 -54.57 69.36
N LEU A 401 -24.62 -55.43 68.47
CA LEU A 401 -24.54 -56.88 68.70
C LEU A 401 -23.62 -57.20 69.87
N GLY A 402 -22.47 -56.54 69.98
CA GLY A 402 -21.58 -56.65 71.14
C GLY A 402 -22.24 -56.23 72.45
N GLN A 403 -23.00 -55.13 72.45
CA GLN A 403 -23.80 -54.69 73.61
C GLN A 403 -24.88 -55.71 73.99
N THR A 404 -25.49 -56.34 72.99
CA THR A 404 -26.49 -57.40 73.19
C THR A 404 -25.87 -58.64 73.85
N VAL A 405 -24.68 -59.05 73.39
CA VAL A 405 -23.92 -60.15 74.02
C VAL A 405 -23.51 -59.80 75.45
N PHE A 406 -23.07 -58.57 75.70
CA PHE A 406 -22.72 -58.12 77.04
C PHE A 406 -23.94 -58.12 77.99
N LEU A 407 -25.11 -57.66 77.51
CA LEU A 407 -26.37 -57.72 78.26
C LEU A 407 -26.78 -59.16 78.59
N LEU A 408 -26.56 -60.11 77.68
CA LEU A 408 -26.81 -61.54 77.92
C LEU A 408 -25.88 -62.13 78.99
N LEU A 409 -24.62 -61.69 79.04
CA LEU A 409 -23.64 -62.15 80.02
C LEU A 409 -23.87 -61.55 81.42
N ASN A 410 -24.40 -60.33 81.51
CA ASN A 410 -24.66 -59.63 82.78
C ASN A 410 -26.03 -59.96 83.43
N GLN A 411 -26.89 -60.72 82.74
CA GLN A 411 -28.20 -61.16 83.25
C GLN A 411 -28.17 -62.59 83.83
N GLN A 412 -26.97 -63.17 84.05
CA GLN A 412 -26.79 -64.46 84.75
C GLN A 412 -26.44 -64.27 86.22
#